data_AF-A0A2W6ZRH3-F1
#
_entry.id   AF-A0A2W6ZRH3-F1
#
_cell.length_a   1.000
_cell.length_b   1.000
_cell.length_c   1.000
_cell.angle_alpha   90.00
_cell.angle_beta   90.00
_cell.angle_gamma   90.00
#
_symmetry.space_group_name_H-M   'P 1'
#
loop_
_entity.id
_entity.type
_entity.pdbx_description
1 polymer ?
#
loop_
_entity_poly.entity_id
_entity_poly.type
_entity_poly.pdbx_seq_one_letter_code
_entity_poly.pdbx_strand_id
1 'polypeptide(L)' 'MWSPALPARHVVNDLLTLPLAQRLELVQSLWDSIAAEQIGPELTEADRQLIDQRLESFLADGNPGLDADEVLNALEQSL' A
#
# COMPACT_ATOMS: atom_id res chain seq x y z
N MET A 1 -18.11 3.76 -18.99
CA MET A 1 -18.88 4.80 -18.29
C MET A 1 -18.93 4.40 -16.82
N TRP A 2 -17.98 4.89 -16.03
CA TRP A 2 -17.87 4.58 -14.59
C TRP A 2 -18.85 5.48 -13.84
N SER A 3 -19.88 4.90 -13.21
CA SER A 3 -20.79 5.65 -12.32
C SER A 3 -20.20 5.64 -10.91
N PRO A 4 -19.97 6.79 -10.26
CA PRO A 4 -19.57 6.79 -8.87
C PRO A 4 -20.80 6.46 -8.02
N ALA A 5 -20.76 5.33 -7.32
CA ALA A 5 -21.67 5.09 -6.21
C ALA A 5 -21.46 6.21 -5.19
N LEU A 6 -22.46 7.08 -5.02
CA LEU A 6 -22.43 8.23 -4.13
C LEU A 6 -22.53 7.96 -2.60
N PRO A 7 -22.73 6.74 -2.04
CA PRO A 7 -22.76 6.59 -0.58
C PRO A 7 -21.37 6.52 0.07
N ALA A 8 -20.30 6.15 -0.65
CA ALA A 8 -18.98 5.92 -0.05
C ALA A 8 -18.31 7.21 0.45
N ARG A 9 -18.58 8.36 -0.18
CA ARG A 9 -17.86 9.62 0.10
C ARG A 9 -18.25 10.25 1.44
N HIS A 10 -19.50 10.09 1.87
CA HIS A 10 -19.96 10.53 3.20
C HIS A 10 -19.40 9.64 4.31
N VAL A 11 -19.39 8.32 4.09
CA VAL A 11 -18.80 7.36 5.02
C VAL A 11 -17.31 7.66 5.25
N VAL A 12 -16.55 7.95 4.19
CA VAL A 12 -15.13 8.33 4.33
C VAL A 12 -14.98 9.62 5.16
N ASN A 13 -15.82 10.64 4.97
CA ASN A 13 -15.75 11.86 5.77
C ASN A 13 -16.03 11.61 7.25
N ASP A 14 -16.98 10.75 7.57
CA ASP A 14 -17.29 10.38 8.97
C ASP A 14 -16.13 9.59 9.59
N LEU A 15 -15.48 8.71 8.82
CA LEU A 15 -14.30 7.96 9.26
C LEU A 15 -13.09 8.89 9.54
N LEU A 16 -12.97 10.01 8.82
CA LEU A 16 -11.91 10.99 9.07
C LEU A 16 -12.07 11.74 10.39
N THR A 17 -13.27 11.73 11.00
CA THR A 17 -13.51 12.32 12.32
C THR A 17 -13.00 11.44 13.47
N LEU A 18 -12.69 10.17 13.20
CA LEU A 18 -12.18 9.24 14.20
C LEU A 18 -10.74 9.61 14.63
N PRO A 19 -10.36 9.31 15.89
CA PRO A 19 -8.97 9.38 16.31
C PRO A 19 -8.05 8.58 15.40
N LEU A 20 -6.79 9.02 15.24
CA LEU A 20 -5.80 8.36 14.37
C LEU A 20 -5.70 6.85 14.62
N ALA A 21 -5.64 6.42 15.89
CA ALA A 21 -5.57 5.01 16.23
C ALA A 21 -6.76 4.19 15.68
N GLN A 22 -7.98 4.70 15.83
CA GLN A 22 -9.19 4.04 15.33
C GLN A 22 -9.23 4.00 13.79
N ARG A 23 -8.70 5.05 13.13
CA ARG A 23 -8.55 5.05 11.68
C ARG A 23 -7.54 3.99 11.21
N LEU A 24 -6.43 3.84 11.92
CA LEU A 24 -5.43 2.81 11.62
C LEU A 24 -5.98 1.39 11.83
N GLU A 25 -6.71 1.15 12.92
CA GLU A 25 -7.37 -0.14 13.16
C GLU A 25 -8.40 -0.48 12.07
N LEU A 26 -9.17 0.52 11.62
CA LEU A 26 -10.13 0.33 10.54
C LEU A 26 -9.43 0.00 9.21
N VAL A 27 -8.35 0.72 8.88
CA VAL A 27 -7.52 0.44 7.69
C VAL A 27 -6.98 -0.99 7.75
N GLN A 28 -6.44 -1.41 8.89
CA GLN A 28 -5.96 -2.78 9.08
C GLN A 28 -7.08 -3.80 8.90
N SER A 29 -8.24 -3.59 9.52
CA SER A 29 -9.39 -4.51 9.43
C SER A 29 -9.89 -4.68 7.99
N LEU A 30 -9.91 -3.58 7.21
CA LEU A 30 -10.29 -3.60 5.80
C LEU A 30 -9.25 -4.30 4.93
N TRP A 31 -7.96 -4.11 5.22
CA TRP A 31 -6.91 -4.86 4.53
C TRP A 31 -6.99 -6.37 4.81
N ASP A 32 -7.21 -6.76 6.07
CA ASP A 32 -7.36 -8.16 6.45
C ASP A 32 -8.57 -8.81 5.77
N SER A 33 -9.70 -8.10 5.65
CA SER A 33 -10.88 -8.64 4.97
C SER A 33 -10.63 -8.84 3.47
N ILE A 34 -9.97 -7.88 2.80
CA ILE A 34 -9.62 -8.00 1.38
C ILE A 34 -8.63 -9.16 1.17
N ALA A 35 -7.63 -9.31 2.03
CA ALA A 35 -6.67 -10.40 1.96
C ALA A 35 -7.33 -11.77 2.19
N ALA A 36 -8.37 -11.84 3.03
CA ALA A 36 -9.14 -13.06 3.23
C ALA A 36 -10.03 -13.43 2.03
N GLU A 37 -10.55 -12.44 1.30
CA GLU A 37 -11.39 -12.64 0.11
C GLU A 37 -10.58 -12.85 -1.18
N GLN A 38 -9.40 -12.25 -1.28
CA GLN A 38 -8.51 -12.45 -2.41
C GLN A 38 -7.53 -13.59 -2.13
N ILE A 39 -7.70 -14.70 -2.86
CA ILE A 39 -6.66 -15.72 -3.00
C ILE A 39 -5.58 -15.12 -3.91
N GLY A 40 -4.73 -14.26 -3.33
CA GLY A 40 -3.50 -13.83 -3.97
C GLY A 40 -2.61 -15.04 -4.26
N PRO A 41 -1.61 -14.91 -5.14
CA PRO A 41 -0.63 -15.98 -5.32
C PRO A 41 -0.03 -16.34 -3.96
N GLU A 42 0.09 -17.64 -3.68
CA GLU A 42 0.76 -18.09 -2.46
C GLU A 42 2.16 -17.50 -2.42
N LEU A 43 2.52 -16.92 -1.27
CA LEU A 43 3.87 -16.41 -1.06
C LEU A 43 4.84 -17.58 -1.11
N THR A 44 5.60 -17.69 -2.20
CA THR A 44 6.58 -18.76 -2.35
C THR A 44 7.74 -18.53 -1.37
N GLU A 45 8.46 -19.60 -1.04
CA GLU A 45 9.65 -19.48 -0.18
C GLU A 45 10.73 -18.58 -0.81
N ALA A 46 10.84 -18.59 -2.14
CA ALA A 46 11.73 -17.70 -2.86
C ALA A 46 11.33 -16.22 -2.71
N ASP A 47 10.03 -15.92 -2.79
CA ASP A 47 9.52 -14.55 -2.58
C ASP A 47 9.75 -14.10 -1.14
N ARG A 48 9.52 -14.99 -0.16
CA ARG A 48 9.78 -14.71 1.26
C ARG A 48 11.24 -14.35 1.50
N GLN A 49 12.18 -15.17 0.99
CA GLN A 49 13.60 -14.92 1.13
C GLN A 49 14.03 -13.61 0.47
N LEU A 50 13.45 -13.27 -0.68
CA LEU A 50 13.72 -12.00 -1.33
C LEU A 50 13.22 -10.82 -0.50
N ILE A 51 12.03 -10.91 0.09
CA ILE A 51 11.48 -9.88 0.98
C ILE A 51 12.38 -9.68 2.19
N ASP A 52 12.76 -10.76 2.87
CA ASP A 52 13.62 -10.71 4.06
C ASP A 52 14.99 -10.08 3.74
N GLN A 53 15.61 -10.47 2.63
CA GLN A 53 16.88 -9.90 2.19
C GLN A 53 16.78 -8.40 1.89
N ARG A 54 15.70 -7.96 1.22
CA ARG A 54 15.49 -6.54 0.89
C ARG A 54 15.22 -5.73 2.14
N LEU A 55 14.49 -6.29 3.10
CA LEU A 55 14.24 -5.64 4.38
C LEU A 55 15.52 -5.50 5.20
N GLU A 56 16.35 -6.55 5.28
CA GLU A 56 17.64 -6.49 5.97
C GLU A 56 18.58 -5.46 5.33
N SER A 57 18.63 -5.42 4.00
CA SER A 57 19.43 -4.43 3.25
C SER A 57 18.97 -3.01 3.57
N PHE A 58 17.66 -2.76 3.54
CA PHE A 58 17.08 -1.46 3.88
C PHE A 58 17.34 -1.06 5.33
N LEU A 59 17.25 -1.98 6.28
CA LEU A 59 17.55 -1.70 7.69
C LEU A 59 19.04 -1.38 7.91
N ALA A 60 19.93 -1.93 7.08
CA ALA A 60 21.36 -1.68 7.15
C ALA A 60 21.77 -0.34 6.50
N ASP A 61 21.22 0.00 5.33
CA ASP A 61 21.61 1.21 4.58
C ASP A 61 20.70 2.42 4.84
N GLY A 62 19.46 2.19 5.31
CA GLY A 62 18.45 3.21 5.54
C GLY A 62 18.03 3.97 4.29
N ASN A 63 18.32 3.45 3.09
CA ASN A 63 18.10 4.16 1.84
C ASN A 63 16.65 3.99 1.36
N PRO A 64 15.82 5.05 1.38
CA PRO A 64 14.43 4.97 0.96
C PRO A 64 14.26 4.81 -0.56
N GLY A 65 15.36 4.83 -1.32
CA GLY A 65 15.33 4.94 -2.77
C GLY A 65 15.09 6.38 -3.23
N LEU A 66 14.84 6.54 -4.52
CA LEU A 66 14.46 7.82 -5.11
C LEU A 66 12.95 8.00 -5.09
N ASP A 67 12.51 9.24 -5.08
CA ASP A 67 11.10 9.56 -5.20
C ASP A 67 10.54 9.04 -6.54
N ALA A 68 9.34 8.48 -6.50
CA ALA A 68 8.75 7.85 -7.68
C ALA A 68 8.52 8.85 -8.81
N ASP A 69 8.11 10.08 -8.48
CA ASP A 69 7.90 11.14 -9.47
C ASP A 69 9.25 11.57 -10.08
N GLU A 70 10.31 11.66 -9.27
CA GLU A 70 11.66 11.96 -9.78
C GLU A 70 12.14 10.91 -10.79
N VAL A 71 11.96 9.62 -10.48
CA VAL A 71 12.36 8.53 -11.38
C VAL A 71 11.53 8.52 -12.66
N LEU A 72 10.21 8.67 -12.55
CA LEU A 72 9.31 8.67 -13.71
C LEU A 72 9.60 9.85 -14.64
N ASN A 73 9.77 11.05 -14.06
CA ASN A 73 10.15 12.24 -14.83
C ASN A 73 11.49 12.03 -15.55
N ALA A 74 12.49 11.45 -14.88
CA ALA A 74 13.78 11.19 -15.51
C ALA A 74 13.68 10.21 -16.69
N LEU A 75 12.84 9.17 -16.58
CA LEU A 75 12.60 8.22 -17.66
C LEU A 75 11.91 8.87 -18.86
N GLU A 76 10.90 9.72 -18.62
CA GLU A 76 10.19 10.45 -19.67
C GLU A 76 11.10 11.43 -20.43
N GLN A 77 12.05 12.09 -19.75
CA GLN A 77 13.03 12.98 -20.39
C GLN A 77 14.11 12.23 -21.19
N SER A 78 14.22 10.91 -21.01
CA SER A 78 15.21 10.05 -21.69
C SER A 78 14.68 9.35 -22.94
N LEU A 79 13.38 9.52 -23.25
CA LEU A 79 12.67 9.00 -24.43
C LEU A 79 12.56 10.06 -25.54
#